data_AF-A0AAN4Q1F9-F1
#
_entry.id   AF-A0AAN4Q1F9-F1
#
_cell.length_a   1.000
_cell.length_b   1.000
_cell.length_c   1.000
_cell.angle_alpha   90.00
_cell.angle_beta   90.00
_cell.angle_gamma   90.00
#
_symmetry.space_group_name_H-M   'P 1'
#
loop_
_entity.id
_entity.type
_entity.pdbx_description
1 polymer ?
#
loop_
_entity_poly.entity_id
_entity_poly.type
_entity_poly.pdbx_seq_one_letter_code
_entity_poly.pdbx_strand_id
1 'polypeptide(L)' 'MTDVYICAKCPTVFEAIHHSGGFPGGKDREYINCPNCGHAAGSEVTSGLINTREITGERKSQILAKQL' A
#
# COMPACT_ATOMS: atom_id res chain seq x y z
N MET A 1 0.07 4.63 -10.44
CA MET A 1 -1.16 3.98 -9.97
C MET A 1 -1.04 3.80 -8.46
N THR A 2 -2.03 4.27 -7.70
CA THR A 2 -2.06 4.19 -6.23
C THR A 2 -3.20 3.27 -5.82
N ASP A 3 -2.85 2.12 -5.26
CA ASP A 3 -3.82 1.15 -4.79
C ASP A 3 -4.10 1.38 -3.31
N VAL A 4 -5.37 1.32 -2.91
CA VAL A 4 -5.81 1.60 -1.54
C VAL A 4 -6.12 0.30 -0.81
N TYR A 5 -5.63 0.18 0.42
CA TYR A 5 -5.74 -0.99 1.27
C TYR A 5 -6.35 -0.64 2.64
N ILE A 6 -7.12 -1.58 3.18
CA ILE A 6 -7.57 -1.57 4.58
C ILE A 6 -6.86 -2.71 5.29
N CYS A 7 -6.16 -2.41 6.39
CA CYS A 7 -5.44 -3.42 7.14
C CYS A 7 -6.40 -4.39 7.84
N ALA A 8 -6.16 -5.70 7.72
CA ALA A 8 -6.94 -6.72 8.41
C ALA A 8 -6.59 -6.86 9.91
N LYS A 9 -5.52 -6.21 10.39
CA LYS A 9 -5.01 -6.33 11.77
C LYS A 9 -5.15 -5.05 12.60
N CYS A 10 -5.36 -3.90 11.96
CA CYS A 10 -5.53 -2.62 12.65
C CYS A 10 -6.44 -1.70 11.83
N PRO A 11 -7.00 -0.61 12.39
CA PRO A 11 -7.97 0.26 11.70
C PRO A 11 -7.32 1.22 10.68
N THR A 12 -6.11 0.92 10.22
CA THR A 12 -5.35 1.76 9.29
C THR A 12 -5.82 1.51 7.86
N VAL A 13 -6.12 2.61 7.17
CA VAL A 13 -6.35 2.66 5.72
C VAL A 13 -5.10 3.30 5.12
N PHE A 14 -4.56 2.74 4.05
CA PHE A 14 -3.29 3.20 3.49
C PHE A 14 -3.24 3.00 1.98
N GLU A 15 -2.33 3.70 1.30
CA GLU A 15 -2.08 3.52 -0.13
C GLU A 15 -0.69 2.93 -0.39
N ALA A 16 -0.59 2.12 -1.45
CA ALA A 16 0.68 1.71 -2.04
C ALA A 16 1.09 2.69 -3.14
N ILE A 17 2.34 3.16 -3.07
CA ILE A 17 2.95 4.10 -4.01
C ILE A 17 4.04 3.33 -4.76
N HIS A 18 3.83 3.16 -6.06
CA HIS A 18 4.75 2.43 -6.94
C HIS A 18 5.77 3.39 -7.56
N HIS A 19 7.06 3.05 -7.42
CA HIS A 19 8.18 3.79 -7.99
C HIS A 19 8.89 2.94 -9.05
N SER A 20 8.67 3.24 -10.34
CA SER A 20 9.34 2.58 -11.46
C SER A 20 10.60 3.35 -11.87
N GLY A 21 11.71 3.16 -11.15
CA GLY A 21 12.94 3.95 -11.29
C GLY A 21 14.03 3.36 -12.17
N GLY A 22 13.74 2.41 -13.05
CA GLY A 22 14.75 1.80 -13.93
C GLY A 22 15.88 1.10 -13.18
N PHE A 23 15.59 0.56 -11.98
CA PHE A 23 16.58 -0.12 -11.15
C PHE A 23 17.04 -1.40 -11.86
N PRO A 24 18.33 -1.53 -12.25
CA PRO A 24 18.85 -2.72 -12.90
C PRO A 24 19.07 -3.79 -11.84
N GLY A 25 18.01 -4.54 -11.54
CA GLY A 25 17.96 -5.58 -10.52
C GLY A 25 16.71 -6.44 -10.71
N GLY A 26 16.76 -7.69 -10.29
CA GLY A 26 15.76 -8.73 -10.56
C GLY A 26 14.32 -8.35 -10.19
N LYS A 27 13.38 -9.15 -10.70
CA LYS A 27 11.95 -9.06 -10.33
C LYS A 27 11.76 -9.61 -8.92
N ASP A 28 12.22 -8.85 -7.93
CA ASP A 28 12.05 -9.23 -6.55
C ASP A 28 10.60 -9.00 -6.12
N ARG A 29 10.17 -9.75 -5.12
CA ARG A 29 8.83 -9.62 -4.56
C ARG A 29 8.86 -8.50 -3.53
N GLU A 30 8.15 -7.43 -3.82
CA GLU A 30 7.91 -6.33 -2.88
C GLU A 30 6.64 -6.61 -2.09
N TYR A 31 6.70 -6.41 -0.77
CA TYR A 31 5.55 -6.58 0.12
C TYR A 31 4.88 -5.25 0.39
N ILE A 32 3.55 -5.25 0.34
CA ILE A 32 2.72 -4.09 0.67
C ILE A 32 2.36 -4.20 2.15
N ASN A 33 3.21 -3.60 2.99
CA ASN A 33 3.07 -3.67 4.44
C ASN A 33 2.28 -2.49 4.98
N CYS A 34 1.39 -2.74 5.92
CA CYS A 34 0.69 -1.68 6.66
C CYS A 34 1.71 -0.77 7.35
N PRO A 35 1.69 0.55 7.11
CA PRO A 35 2.69 1.46 7.67
C PRO A 35 2.58 1.63 9.19
N ASN A 36 1.47 1.18 9.80
CA ASN A 36 1.24 1.30 11.22
C ASN A 36 1.61 0.03 12.02
N CYS A 37 1.23 -1.16 11.54
CA CYS A 37 1.45 -2.42 12.28
C CYS A 37 2.37 -3.43 11.58
N GLY A 38 2.87 -3.13 10.39
CA GLY A 38 3.77 -4.00 9.63
C GLY A 38 3.11 -5.24 8.99
N HIS A 39 1.81 -5.46 9.19
CA HIS A 39 1.12 -6.60 8.57
C HIS A 39 1.11 -6.48 7.04
N ALA A 40 1.50 -7.56 6.35
CA ALA A 40 1.46 -7.63 4.89
C ALA A 40 0.02 -7.72 4.39
N ALA A 41 -0.42 -6.73 3.63
CA ALA A 41 -1.75 -6.70 2.99
C ALA A 41 -1.71 -7.25 1.56
N GLY A 42 -0.52 -7.32 0.96
CA GLY A 42 -0.33 -7.82 -0.40
C GLY A 42 1.15 -7.95 -0.76
N SER A 43 1.42 -8.40 -1.97
CA SER A 43 2.77 -8.38 -2.54
C SER A 43 2.68 -8.36 -4.05
N GLU A 44 3.68 -7.77 -4.70
CA GLU A 44 3.79 -7.70 -6.14
C GLU A 44 5.21 -8.08 -6.57
N VAL A 45 5.33 -8.75 -7.70
CA VAL A 45 6.62 -9.01 -8.34
C VAL A 45 6.93 -7.82 -9.25
N THR A 46 7.88 -6.98 -8.86
CA THR A 46 8.20 -5.74 -9.57
C THR A 46 9.70 -5.49 -9.61
N SER A 47 10.16 -4.68 -10.56
CA SER A 47 11.53 -4.16 -10.59
C SER A 47 11.59 -2.72 -10.04
N GLY A 48 10.48 -2.23 -9.51
CA GLY A 48 10.37 -0.95 -8.83
C GLY A 48 10.40 -1.10 -7.31
N LEU A 49 10.22 0.02 -6.61
CA LEU A 49 10.03 0.05 -5.16
C LEU A 49 8.58 0.32 -4.83
N ILE A 50 8.07 -0.32 -3.77
CA ILE A 50 6.73 -0.06 -3.26
C ILE A 50 6.82 0.53 -1.86
N ASN A 51 6.33 1.76 -1.72
CA ASN A 51 6.20 2.42 -0.42
C ASN A 51 4.73 2.45 0.01
N THR A 52 4.47 2.44 1.32
CA THR A 52 3.11 2.60 1.85
C THR A 52 2.97 3.86 2.67
N ARG A 53 1.78 4.49 2.58
CA ARG A 53 1.45 5.70 3.34
C ARG A 53 0.07 5.60 3.94
N GLU A 54 -0.06 5.90 5.22
CA GLU A 54 -1.37 5.98 5.87
C GLU A 54 -2.23 7.10 5.25
N ILE A 55 -3.52 6.81 5.09
CA ILE A 55 -4.54 7.76 4.70
C ILE A 55 -5.34 8.15 5.94
N THR A 56 -5.40 9.44 6.21
CA THR A 56 -6.10 10.03 7.36
C THR A 56 -7.15 11.06 6.89
N GLY A 57 -7.91 11.60 7.84
CA GLY A 57 -8.86 12.69 7.62
C GLY A 57 -10.01 12.34 6.67
N GLU A 58 -10.50 13.34 5.94
CA GLU A 58 -11.68 13.22 5.07
C GLU A 58 -11.52 12.11 4.01
N ARG A 59 -10.31 11.98 3.44
CA ARG A 59 -10.02 10.96 2.44
C ARG A 59 -10.24 9.54 2.99
N LYS A 60 -9.86 9.29 4.26
CA LYS A 60 -10.14 8.01 4.93
C LYS A 60 -11.64 7.75 5.01
N SER A 61 -12.41 8.74 5.45
CA SER A 61 -13.87 8.64 5.57
C SER A 61 -14.55 8.34 4.23
N GLN A 62 -14.11 9.02 3.16
CA GLN A 62 -14.65 8.81 1.81
C GLN A 62 -14.37 7.39 1.28
N ILE A 63 -13.18 6.83 1.55
CA ILE A 63 -12.82 5.46 1.14
C ILE A 63 -13.71 4.43 1.87
N LEU A 64 -13.87 4.58 3.18
CA LEU A 64 -14.69 3.69 3.98
C LEU A 64 -16.17 3.74 3.57
N ALA A 65 -16.67 4.93 3.23
CA ALA A 65 -18.06 5.10 2.78
C ALA A 65 -18.34 4.46 1.41
N LYS A 66 -17.34 4.31 0.54
CA LYS A 66 -17.50 3.71 -0.81
C LYS A 66 -17.44 2.17 -0.84
N GLN A 67 -17.05 1.54 0.26
CA GLN A 67 -17.00 0.07 0.37
C GLN A 67 -18.28 -0.55 0.96
N LEU A 68 -19.22 0.27 1.41
CA LEU A 68 -20.57 -0.10 1.82
C LEU A 68 -21.53 0.00 0.62
#